data_AF-A0A0R3N3S8-F1
#
_entry.id   AF-A0A0R3N3S8-F1
#
_cell.length_a   1.000
_cell.length_b   1.000
_cell.length_c   1.000
_cell.angle_alpha   90.00
_cell.angle_beta   90.00
_cell.angle_gamma   90.00
#
_symmetry.space_group_name_H-M   'P 1'
#
loop_
_entity.id
_entity.type
_entity.pdbx_description
1 polymer ?
#
loop_
_entity_poly.entity_id
_entity_poly.type
_entity_poly.pdbx_seq_one_letter_code
_entity_poly.pdbx_strand_id
1 'polypeptide(L)'
;MASGSKQLSIVCLPKQRQAYLLDAVTIEGASVGIAGTTFRDSGTGDWLGFYDWLRASDDAVIGVRQYVDPGPMVDRILLELSRDDVIVDKKARSVEIFFSSGRDYDVLRSSDQDFGDNRLFVGDDGSVLLTFLPRAS
;
A
#
# COMPACT_ATOMS: atom_id res chain seq x y z
N MET A 1 11.28 -29.38 3.16
CA MET A 1 11.04 -28.36 2.12
C MET A 1 10.59 -27.10 2.84
N ALA A 2 11.46 -26.11 2.96
CA ALA A 2 11.15 -24.88 3.67
C ALA A 2 10.20 -24.04 2.82
N SER A 3 8.98 -23.86 3.29
CA SER A 3 8.05 -22.86 2.80
C SER A 3 8.70 -21.50 3.05
N GLY A 4 9.24 -20.88 2.00
CA GLY A 4 9.76 -19.52 2.06
C GLY A 4 8.57 -18.59 2.28
N SER A 5 8.35 -18.19 3.53
CA SER A 5 7.41 -17.14 3.88
C SER A 5 7.78 -15.88 3.07
N LYS A 6 6.97 -15.58 2.06
CA LYS A 6 7.13 -14.36 1.26
C LYS A 6 6.92 -13.18 2.18
N GLN A 7 7.91 -12.28 2.24
CA GLN A 7 7.84 -11.08 3.05
C GLN A 7 6.76 -10.18 2.47
N LEU A 8 5.68 -10.02 3.23
CA LEU A 8 4.59 -9.12 2.93
C LEU A 8 4.94 -7.73 3.44
N SER A 9 4.88 -6.74 2.56
CA SER A 9 4.91 -5.34 2.94
C SER A 9 3.47 -4.87 3.13
N ILE A 10 3.13 -4.41 4.34
CA ILE A 10 1.83 -3.80 4.62
C ILE A 10 1.99 -2.31 4.83
N VAL A 11 1.22 -1.53 4.08
CA VAL A 11 1.03 -0.12 4.35
C VAL A 11 -0.29 0.07 5.09
N CYS A 12 -0.19 0.46 6.35
CA CYS A 12 -1.36 0.83 7.15
C CYS A 12 -1.53 2.34 7.11
N LEU A 13 -2.74 2.81 6.75
CA LEU A 13 -3.18 4.19 6.82
C LEU A 13 -4.22 4.32 7.94
N PRO A 14 -3.77 4.46 9.20
CA PRO A 14 -4.68 4.63 10.33
C PRO A 14 -5.38 5.99 10.24
N LYS A 15 -6.67 6.07 10.57
CA LYS A 15 -7.48 7.30 10.40
C LYS A 15 -6.88 8.59 10.96
N GLN A 16 -6.11 8.52 12.06
CA GLN A 16 -5.59 9.70 12.79
C GLN A 16 -4.08 9.66 13.06
N ARG A 17 -3.31 8.82 12.36
CA ARG A 17 -1.84 8.76 12.50
C ARG A 17 -1.18 8.66 11.13
N GLN A 18 0.12 8.91 11.07
CA GLN A 18 0.91 8.74 9.86
C GLN A 18 0.85 7.28 9.37
N ALA A 19 0.91 7.12 8.05
CA ALA A 19 1.07 5.83 7.39
C ALA A 19 2.40 5.21 7.79
N TYR A 20 2.41 3.89 7.93
CA TYR A 20 3.62 3.17 8.31
C TYR A 20 3.68 1.84 7.58
N LEU A 21 4.92 1.41 7.34
CA LEU A 21 5.22 0.13 6.76
C LEU A 21 5.40 -0.91 7.88
N LEU A 22 4.72 -2.04 7.74
CA LEU A 22 4.93 -3.22 8.57
C LEU A 22 5.56 -4.33 7.74
N ASP A 23 6.60 -4.93 8.29
CA ASP A 23 7.20 -6.15 7.77
C ASP A 23 6.46 -7.40 8.27
N ALA A 24 6.38 -8.41 7.41
CA ALA A 24 6.13 -9.81 7.78
C ALA A 24 4.82 -10.08 8.54
N VAL A 25 3.71 -9.53 8.05
CA VAL A 25 2.38 -9.90 8.52
C VAL A 25 1.86 -11.08 7.70
N THR A 26 1.30 -12.09 8.36
CA THR A 26 0.61 -13.19 7.66
C THR A 26 -0.85 -12.81 7.46
N ILE A 27 -1.33 -12.89 6.22
CA ILE A 27 -2.74 -12.67 5.88
C ILE A 27 -3.38 -14.02 5.63
N GLU A 28 -4.32 -14.40 6.50
CA GLU A 28 -5.13 -15.60 6.33
C GLU A 28 -6.56 -15.20 5.97
N GLY A 29 -6.99 -15.52 4.75
CA GLY A 29 -8.37 -15.32 4.31
C GLY A 29 -8.73 -13.88 3.96
N ALA A 30 -9.85 -13.40 4.50
CA ALA A 30 -10.51 -12.14 4.14
C ALA A 30 -10.40 -11.05 5.22
N SER A 31 -9.56 -11.26 6.25
CA SER A 31 -9.40 -10.31 7.35
C SER A 31 -8.00 -10.32 7.94
N VAL A 32 -7.54 -9.17 8.42
CA VAL A 32 -6.23 -8.97 9.05
C VAL A 32 -6.40 -8.15 10.33
N GLY A 33 -5.83 -8.61 11.45
CA GLY A 33 -5.83 -7.87 12.70
C GLY A 33 -4.52 -7.12 12.91
N ILE A 34 -4.56 -5.78 12.98
CA ILE A 34 -3.37 -4.95 13.24
C ILE A 34 -3.69 -3.93 14.33
N ALA A 35 -2.88 -3.92 15.39
CA ALA A 35 -2.94 -2.95 16.49
C ALA A 35 -4.36 -2.77 17.11
N GLY A 36 -5.16 -3.83 17.16
CA GLY A 36 -6.53 -3.81 17.71
C GLY A 36 -7.62 -3.45 16.70
N THR A 37 -7.25 -3.11 15.45
CA THR A 37 -8.21 -2.91 14.35
C THR A 37 -8.31 -4.18 13.51
N THR A 38 -9.54 -4.59 13.19
CA THR A 38 -9.80 -5.65 12.19
C THR A 38 -10.03 -5.00 10.84
N PHE A 39 -9.17 -5.34 9.89
CA PHE A 39 -9.29 -4.94 8.49
C PHE A 39 -9.96 -6.07 7.72
N ARG A 40 -10.95 -5.74 6.88
CA ARG A 40 -11.68 -6.68 6.04
C ARG A 40 -11.38 -6.41 4.58
N ASP A 41 -11.28 -7.47 3.78
CA ASP A 41 -11.07 -7.36 2.33
C ASP A 41 -12.15 -6.48 1.70
N SER A 42 -11.76 -5.52 0.86
CA SER A 42 -12.71 -4.59 0.24
C SER A 42 -13.54 -5.18 -0.90
N GLY A 43 -13.29 -6.44 -1.29
CA GLY A 43 -13.92 -7.11 -2.43
C GLY A 43 -13.39 -6.64 -3.78
N THR A 44 -12.22 -5.99 -3.81
CA THR A 44 -11.61 -5.41 -5.02
C THR A 44 -10.73 -6.40 -5.79
N GLY A 45 -10.52 -7.60 -5.24
CA GLY A 45 -9.62 -8.60 -5.80
C GLY A 45 -8.20 -8.51 -5.27
N ASP A 46 -7.33 -9.31 -5.88
CA ASP A 46 -5.88 -9.43 -5.63
C ASP A 46 -5.02 -8.54 -6.53
N TRP A 47 -5.67 -7.71 -7.34
CA TRP A 47 -5.04 -6.79 -8.27
C TRP A 47 -5.70 -5.42 -8.23
N LEU A 48 -4.93 -4.40 -7.87
CA LEU A 48 -5.30 -2.99 -7.88
C LEU A 48 -4.57 -2.21 -9.00
N GLY A 49 -3.59 -2.84 -9.67
CA GLY A 49 -2.65 -2.20 -10.59
C GLY A 49 -1.21 -2.49 -10.18
N PHE A 50 -0.24 -1.69 -10.62
CA PHE A 50 1.18 -1.85 -10.27
C PHE A 50 1.64 -0.78 -9.27
N TYR A 51 2.81 -0.98 -8.68
CA TYR A 51 3.36 -0.05 -7.69
C TYR A 51 4.87 0.14 -7.83
N ASP A 52 5.35 1.28 -7.37
CA ASP A 52 6.78 1.61 -7.26
C ASP A 52 7.10 1.92 -5.79
N TRP A 53 8.24 1.43 -5.29
CA TRP A 53 8.73 1.86 -3.98
C TRP A 53 9.43 3.21 -4.11
N LEU A 54 9.02 4.18 -3.29
CA LEU A 54 9.63 5.50 -3.29
C LEU A 54 10.86 5.47 -2.38
N ARG A 55 12.03 5.73 -2.95
CA ARG A 55 13.32 5.64 -2.25
C ARG A 55 14.01 7.00 -2.16
N ALA A 56 14.61 7.28 -1.01
CA ALA A 56 15.54 8.39 -0.86
C ALA A 56 16.88 8.10 -1.56
N SER A 57 17.77 9.10 -1.62
CA SER A 57 19.08 8.98 -2.28
C SER A 57 20.02 7.97 -1.63
N ASP A 58 19.78 7.64 -0.36
CA ASP A 58 20.48 6.62 0.42
C ASP A 58 19.83 5.23 0.30
N ASP A 59 18.89 5.06 -0.62
CA ASP A 59 18.14 3.82 -0.89
C ASP A 59 17.07 3.44 0.15
N ALA A 60 16.87 4.28 1.18
CA ALA A 60 15.83 4.05 2.18
C ALA A 60 14.42 4.15 1.55
N VAL A 61 13.56 3.16 1.83
CA VAL A 61 12.14 3.21 1.43
C VAL A 61 11.41 4.23 2.29
N ILE A 62 10.90 5.29 1.66
CA ILE A 62 10.20 6.39 2.33
C ILE A 62 8.72 6.45 1.97
N GLY A 63 8.27 5.65 1.01
CA GLY A 63 6.87 5.55 0.63
C GLY A 63 6.63 4.53 -0.46
N VAL A 64 5.40 4.51 -0.97
CA VAL A 64 4.98 3.71 -2.12
C VAL A 64 4.11 4.55 -3.04
N ARG A 65 4.26 4.39 -4.35
CA ARG A 65 3.30 4.88 -5.33
C ARG A 65 2.49 3.70 -5.87
N GLN A 66 1.18 3.72 -5.66
CA GLN A 66 0.25 2.76 -6.24
C GLN A 66 -0.42 3.39 -7.46
N TYR A 67 -0.30 2.74 -8.63
CA TYR A 67 -1.11 3.04 -9.81
C TYR A 67 -2.37 2.19 -9.78
N VAL A 68 -3.52 2.81 -9.98
CA VAL A 68 -4.82 2.22 -9.66
C VAL A 68 -5.62 1.95 -10.94
N ASP A 69 -5.91 0.69 -11.20
CA ASP A 69 -6.83 0.29 -12.27
C ASP A 69 -8.26 0.79 -11.99
N PRO A 70 -9.06 1.12 -13.02
CA PRO A 70 -10.42 1.62 -12.83
C PRO A 70 -11.31 0.67 -12.02
N GLY A 71 -11.94 1.18 -10.97
CA GLY A 71 -12.89 0.40 -10.18
C GLY A 71 -13.62 1.25 -9.15
N PRO A 72 -14.96 1.15 -9.02
CA PRO A 72 -15.75 2.08 -8.21
C PRO A 72 -15.36 2.06 -6.72
N MET A 73 -15.01 0.89 -6.20
CA MET A 73 -14.58 0.75 -4.80
C MET A 73 -13.17 1.30 -4.57
N VAL A 74 -12.24 1.01 -5.48
CA VAL A 74 -10.85 1.46 -5.37
C VAL A 74 -10.75 2.97 -5.57
N ASP A 75 -11.51 3.52 -6.52
CA ASP A 75 -11.62 4.97 -6.75
C ASP A 75 -12.08 5.69 -5.49
N ARG A 76 -13.15 5.18 -4.87
CA ARG A 76 -13.69 5.76 -3.64
C ARG A 76 -12.73 5.65 -2.45
N ILE A 77 -12.00 4.55 -2.32
CA ILE A 77 -11.16 4.31 -1.14
C ILE A 77 -9.78 4.93 -1.28
N LEU A 78 -9.18 4.93 -2.46
CA LEU A 78 -7.80 5.39 -2.69
C LEU A 78 -7.75 6.77 -3.35
N LEU A 79 -8.53 7.00 -4.41
CA LEU A 79 -8.46 8.27 -5.17
C LEU A 79 -9.24 9.41 -4.51
N GLU A 80 -10.01 9.14 -3.45
CA GLU A 80 -10.65 10.16 -2.63
C GLU A 80 -10.01 10.29 -1.23
N LEU A 81 -8.83 9.67 -1.00
CA LEU A 81 -8.08 9.86 0.24
C LEU A 81 -7.60 11.30 0.35
N SER A 82 -7.88 11.91 1.50
CA SER A 82 -7.40 13.25 1.86
C SER A 82 -6.69 13.19 3.19
N ARG A 83 -5.35 13.18 3.14
CA ARG A 83 -4.45 13.04 4.29
C ARG A 83 -3.11 13.70 4.00
N ASP A 84 -2.41 14.15 5.05
CA ASP A 84 -1.13 14.84 4.89
C ASP A 84 -0.03 13.92 4.34
N ASP A 85 -0.05 12.65 4.67
CA ASP A 85 0.90 11.62 4.24
C ASP A 85 0.57 10.98 2.88
N VAL A 86 -0.45 11.49 2.19
CA VAL A 86 -0.93 10.96 0.92
C VAL A 86 -0.97 12.05 -0.15
N ILE A 87 -0.47 11.73 -1.35
CA ILE A 87 -0.66 12.56 -2.54
C ILE A 87 -1.47 11.75 -3.55
N VAL A 88 -2.59 12.30 -4.01
CA VAL A 88 -3.44 11.68 -5.02
C VAL A 88 -3.33 12.43 -6.33
N ASP A 89 -2.95 11.73 -7.40
CA ASP A 89 -3.08 12.20 -8.77
C ASP A 89 -4.24 11.48 -9.46
N LYS A 90 -5.40 12.13 -9.53
CA LYS A 90 -6.60 11.58 -10.19
C LYS A 90 -6.44 11.42 -11.71
N LYS A 91 -5.57 12.21 -12.33
CA LYS A 91 -5.33 12.16 -13.78
C LYS A 91 -4.44 10.98 -14.13
N ALA A 92 -3.35 10.79 -13.37
CA ALA A 92 -2.47 9.62 -13.52
C ALA A 92 -3.04 8.37 -12.83
N ARG A 93 -4.14 8.50 -12.08
CA ARG A 93 -4.75 7.44 -11.25
C ARG A 93 -3.72 6.81 -10.33
N SER A 94 -2.98 7.64 -9.60
CA SER A 94 -1.95 7.17 -8.68
C SER A 94 -2.11 7.77 -7.29
N VAL A 95 -1.66 7.02 -6.29
CA VAL A 95 -1.63 7.43 -4.89
C VAL A 95 -0.22 7.20 -4.37
N GLU A 96 0.45 8.26 -3.93
CA GLU A 96 1.71 8.19 -3.21
C GLU A 96 1.43 8.24 -1.71
N ILE A 97 2.00 7.30 -0.97
CA ILE A 97 1.82 7.16 0.48
C ILE A 97 3.20 7.21 1.12
N PHE A 98 3.44 8.20 1.99
CA PHE A 98 4.74 8.44 2.61
C PHE A 98 4.77 7.93 4.06
N PHE A 99 5.82 7.21 4.42
CA PHE A 99 6.04 6.68 5.78
C PHE A 99 6.86 7.62 6.67
N SER A 100 7.49 8.61 6.05
CA SER A 100 8.31 9.61 6.72
C SER A 100 7.76 11.01 6.48
N SER A 101 8.23 12.01 7.25
CA SER A 101 7.89 13.41 6.99
C SER A 101 8.55 13.98 5.73
N GLY A 102 9.62 13.35 5.25
CA GLY A 102 10.31 13.70 4.01
C GLY A 102 9.58 13.14 2.79
N ARG A 103 9.46 13.95 1.74
CA ARG A 103 8.79 13.57 0.47
C ARG A 103 9.72 13.57 -0.73
N ASP A 104 10.97 13.97 -0.54
CA ASP A 104 11.96 13.98 -1.61
C ASP A 104 12.44 12.55 -1.85
N TYR A 105 12.04 11.97 -2.98
CA TYR A 105 12.51 10.67 -3.45
C TYR A 105 13.39 10.84 -4.71
N ASP A 106 14.34 9.92 -4.88
CA ASP A 106 15.18 9.81 -6.06
C ASP A 106 14.42 9.04 -7.14
N VAL A 107 14.06 9.73 -8.22
CA VAL A 107 13.28 9.18 -9.34
C VAL A 107 13.98 7.97 -9.97
N LEU A 108 15.30 8.02 -10.12
CA LEU A 108 16.06 6.92 -10.76
C LEU A 108 16.05 5.65 -9.91
N ARG A 109 15.90 5.80 -8.59
CA ARG A 109 15.80 4.68 -7.63
C ARG A 109 14.36 4.24 -7.35
N SER A 110 13.38 5.03 -7.77
CA SER A 110 11.95 4.79 -7.51
C SER A 110 11.18 4.40 -8.78
N SER A 111 11.89 3.80 -9.75
CA SER A 111 11.33 3.35 -11.03
C SER A 111 11.36 1.82 -11.15
N ASP A 112 11.14 1.13 -10.04
CA ASP A 112 11.14 -0.33 -9.90
C ASP A 112 9.71 -0.90 -9.88
N GLN A 113 9.04 -0.84 -11.05
CA GLN A 113 7.66 -1.32 -11.18
C GLN A 113 7.53 -2.78 -10.75
N ASP A 114 6.71 -2.99 -9.72
CA ASP A 114 6.31 -4.31 -9.27
C ASP A 114 4.85 -4.59 -9.66
N PHE A 115 4.64 -5.78 -10.19
CA PHE A 115 3.38 -6.32 -10.68
C PHE A 115 2.95 -7.55 -9.86
N GLY A 116 3.42 -7.67 -8.63
CA GLY A 116 2.94 -8.67 -7.71
C GLY A 116 1.59 -8.30 -7.07
N ASP A 117 1.00 -9.26 -6.36
CA ASP A 117 -0.36 -9.11 -5.82
C ASP A 117 -0.46 -7.94 -4.86
N ASN A 118 -1.52 -7.16 -5.01
CA ASN A 118 -1.85 -6.06 -4.10
C ASN A 118 -3.32 -6.07 -3.76
N ARG A 119 -3.61 -6.09 -2.46
CA ARG A 119 -4.98 -6.13 -1.92
C ARG A 119 -5.25 -4.94 -1.02
N LEU A 120 -6.50 -4.52 -1.07
CA LEU A 120 -7.05 -3.44 -0.28
C LEU A 120 -7.94 -4.03 0.81
N PHE A 121 -7.74 -3.54 2.03
CA PHE A 121 -8.57 -3.86 3.17
C PHE A 121 -9.02 -2.58 3.86
N VAL A 122 -10.21 -2.62 4.47
CA VAL A 122 -10.82 -1.51 5.17
C VAL A 122 -11.09 -1.90 6.62
N GLY A 123 -10.64 -1.08 7.55
CA GLY A 123 -10.91 -1.20 8.97
C GLY A 123 -12.29 -0.65 9.33
N ASP A 124 -12.89 -1.21 10.38
CA ASP A 124 -14.21 -0.77 10.89
C ASP A 124 -14.21 0.70 11.35
N ASP A 125 -13.02 1.27 11.61
CA ASP A 125 -12.81 2.68 12.01
C ASP A 125 -12.59 3.63 10.82
N GLY A 126 -12.54 3.11 9.59
CA GLY A 126 -12.21 3.83 8.36
C GLY A 126 -10.71 3.88 8.04
N SER A 127 -9.87 3.16 8.78
CA SER A 127 -8.47 2.94 8.42
C SER A 127 -8.37 2.10 7.16
N VAL A 128 -7.31 2.29 6.38
CA VAL A 128 -7.07 1.55 5.14
C VAL A 128 -5.78 0.74 5.27
N LEU A 129 -5.76 -0.44 4.67
CA LEU A 129 -4.59 -1.29 4.64
C LEU A 129 -4.36 -1.76 3.20
N LEU A 130 -3.16 -1.51 2.70
CA LEU A 130 -2.68 -2.01 1.42
C LEU A 130 -1.61 -3.06 1.66
N THR A 131 -1.64 -4.08 0.82
CA THR A 131 -0.69 -5.19 0.86
C THR A 131 0.08 -5.22 -0.45
N PHE A 132 1.37 -5.52 -0.35
CA PHE A 132 2.26 -5.58 -1.49
C PHE A 132 3.04 -6.90 -1.37
N LEU A 133 2.70 -7.84 -2.25
CA LEU A 133 3.41 -9.10 -2.38
C LEU A 133 4.30 -8.99 -3.63
N PRO A 134 5.61 -9.20 -3.52
CA PRO A 134 6.45 -9.27 -4.71
C PRO A 134 6.07 -10.48 -5.56
N ARG A 135 6.16 -10.33 -6.89
CA ARG A 135 5.89 -11.42 -7.84
C ARG A 135 6.75 -12.66 -7.49
N ALA A 136 6.14 -13.84 -7.55
CA ALA A 136 6.92 -15.08 -7.49
C ALA A 136 7.89 -15.12 -8.69
N SER A 137 9.18 -15.21 -8.43
CA SER A 137 10.18 -15.53 -9.45
C SER A 137 10.06 -16.99 -9.89
#